data_AF-A0A1I0NC34-F1
#
_entry.id   AF-A0A1I0NC34-F1
#
_cell.length_a   1.000
_cell.length_b   1.000
_cell.length_c   1.000
_cell.angle_alpha   90.00
_cell.angle_beta   90.00
_cell.angle_gamma   90.00
#
_symmetry.space_group_name_H-M   'P 1'
#
loop_
_entity.id
_entity.type
_entity.pdbx_description
1 polymer ?
#
loop_
_entity_poly.entity_id
_entity_poly.type
_entity_poly.pdbx_seq_one_letter_code
_entity_poly.pdbx_strand_id
1 'polypeptide(L)' 'MLFIENISFLDVCLALVTLAVAERLVVQYLPEDMVGPEGWLLKTNN' A
#
# COMPACT_ATOMS: atom_id res chain seq x y z
N MET A 1 8.16 17.64 -18.80
CA MET A 1 9.22 16.69 -18.42
C MET A 1 8.62 15.77 -17.38
N LEU A 2 8.55 14.47 -17.66
CA LEU A 2 7.74 13.51 -16.92
C LEU A 2 8.32 13.29 -15.51
N PHE A 3 7.55 13.61 -14.47
CA PHE A 3 7.88 13.25 -13.08
C PHE A 3 8.16 11.73 -12.91
N ILE A 4 7.66 10.93 -13.85
CA ILE A 4 7.84 9.47 -13.91
C ILE A 4 9.24 9.06 -14.42
N GLU A 5 10.00 9.93 -15.12
CA GLU A 5 11.33 9.56 -15.66
C GLU A 5 12.44 9.52 -14.59
N ASN A 6 12.22 10.11 -13.41
CA ASN A 6 13.20 10.12 -12.31
C ASN A 6 12.84 9.17 -11.15
N ILE A 7 11.72 8.45 -11.22
CA ILE A 7 11.38 7.48 -10.18
C ILE A 7 12.17 6.20 -10.40
N SER A 8 13.05 5.84 -9.46
CA SER A 8 13.77 4.58 -9.57
C SER A 8 12.84 3.41 -9.25
N PHE A 9 13.15 2.22 -9.76
CA PHE A 9 12.44 1.00 -9.38
C PHE A 9 12.40 0.81 -7.86
N LEU A 10 13.50 1.18 -7.19
CA LEU A 10 13.61 1.10 -5.74
C LEU A 10 12.66 2.06 -5.03
N ASP A 11 12.47 3.27 -5.54
CA ASP A 11 11.52 4.24 -4.97
C ASP A 11 10.08 3.72 -5.06
N VAL A 12 9.71 3.05 -6.17
CA VAL A 12 8.40 2.42 -6.32
C VAL A 12 8.25 1.27 -5.33
N CYS A 13 9.25 0.39 -5.21
CA CYS A 13 9.23 -0.70 -4.24
C CYS A 13 9.14 -0.19 -2.80
N LEU A 14 9.89 0.85 -2.46
CA LEU A 14 9.90 1.44 -1.12
C LEU A 14 8.55 2.09 -0.80
N ALA A 15 7.93 2.78 -1.77
CA ALA A 15 6.60 3.33 -1.62
C ALA A 15 5.55 2.25 -1.36
N LEU A 16 5.59 1.14 -2.11
CA LEU A 16 4.68 0.01 -1.90
C LEU A 16 4.88 -0.67 -0.54
N VAL A 17 6.12 -0.88 -0.11
CA VAL A 17 6.43 -1.45 1.21
C VAL A 17 5.97 -0.51 2.33
N THR A 18 6.22 0.79 2.18
CA THR A 18 5.81 1.80 3.15
C THR A 18 4.29 1.86 3.27
N LEU A 19 3.59 1.83 2.14
CA LEU A 19 2.14 1.80 2.10
C LEU A 19 1.59 0.54 2.77
N ALA A 20 2.16 -0.63 2.48
CA ALA A 20 1.78 -1.90 3.10
C ALA A 20 1.98 -1.91 4.63
N VAL A 21 3.09 -1.34 5.12
CA VAL A 21 3.36 -1.20 6.57
C VAL A 21 2.39 -0.20 7.19
N ALA A 22 2.15 0.94 6.54
CA ALA A 22 1.21 1.95 7.01
C ALA A 22 -0.21 1.40 7.09
N GLU A 23 -0.63 0.64 6.06
CA GLU A 23 -1.89 -0.12 6.07
C GLU A 23 -1.92 -0.99 7.33
N ARG A 24 -0.90 -1.85 7.51
CA ARG A 24 -0.81 -2.75 8.67
C ARG A 24 -0.62 -2.07 10.01
N LEU A 25 -0.35 -0.77 10.12
CA LEU A 25 -0.21 -0.12 11.44
C LEU A 25 -1.40 0.78 11.75
N VAL A 26 -1.94 1.44 10.73
CA VAL A 26 -3.00 2.44 10.88
C VAL A 26 -4.37 1.82 10.65
N VAL A 27 -4.47 0.91 9.68
CA VAL A 27 -5.75 0.41 9.18
C VAL A 27 -6.20 -0.84 9.94
N GLN A 28 -5.37 -1.43 10.83
CA GLN A 28 -5.74 -2.62 11.61
C GLN A 28 -6.94 -2.38 12.53
N TYR A 29 -7.14 -1.11 12.87
CA TYR A 29 -8.23 -0.62 13.70
C TYR A 29 -9.41 -0.10 12.87
N LEU A 30 -9.31 -0.12 11.54
CA LEU A 30 -10.39 0.28 10.64
C LEU A 30 -11.26 -0.94 10.29
N PRO A 31 -12.60 -0.76 10.23
CA PRO A 31 -13.50 -1.81 9.78
C PRO A 31 -13.13 -2.28 8.37
N GLU A 32 -13.34 -3.57 8.10
CA GLU A 32 -13.10 -4.18 6.80
C GLU A 32 -13.93 -3.58 5.65
N ASP A 33 -15.01 -2.87 5.98
CA ASP A 33 -15.83 -2.13 5.01
C ASP A 33 -15.22 -0.77 4.58
N MET A 34 -14.18 -0.31 5.27
CA MET A 34 -13.49 0.96 5.00
C MET A 34 -12.17 0.78 4.24
N VAL A 35 -11.64 -0.43 4.15
CA VAL A 35 -10.61 -0.79 3.17
C VAL A 35 -11.28 -0.98 1.81
N GLY A 36 -10.57 -0.73 0.71
CA GLY A 36 -11.14 -0.55 -0.63
C GLY A 36 -12.02 -1.72 -1.15
N PRO A 37 -12.52 -1.65 -2.39
CA PRO A 37 -13.52 -2.61 -2.91
C PRO A 37 -13.14 -4.10 -2.84
N GLU A 38 -11.85 -4.42 -2.64
CA GLU A 38 -11.33 -5.79 -2.45
C GLU A 38 -10.67 -6.00 -1.07
N GLY A 39 -10.91 -5.10 -0.11
CA GLY A 39 -10.28 -5.05 1.20
C GLY A 39 -8.83 -4.58 1.16
N TRP A 40 -8.01 -5.18 2.02
CA TRP A 40 -6.59 -4.87 2.21
C TRP A 40 -5.73 -5.09 0.96
N LEU A 41 -4.78 -4.20 0.68
CA LEU A 41 -3.88 -4.26 -0.48
C LEU A 41 -2.97 -5.49 -0.41
N LEU A 42 -2.59 -5.93 0.80
CA LEU A 42 -1.95 -7.21 1.07
C LEU A 42 -2.82 -8.11 1.95
N LYS A 43 -3.75 -8.84 1.33
CA LYS A 43 -4.49 -9.92 2.00
C LYS A 43 -3.58 -11.13 2.22
N THR A 44 -3.51 -11.62 3.47
CA THR A 44 -3.06 -12.99 3.72
C THR A 44 -4.23 -13.91 3.40
N ASN A 45 -4.16 -14.64 2.29
CA ASN A 45 -5.14 -15.67 1.99
C ASN A 45 -4.78 -16.90 2.83
N ASN A 46 -5.68 -17.34 3.72
CA ASN A 46 -5.52 -18.55 4.52
C ASN A 46 -6.49 -19.62 4.04
#